data_AF-M2PTD7-F1
#
_entry.id   AF-M2PTD7-F1
#
_cell.length_a   1.000
_cell.length_b   1.000
_cell.length_c   1.000
_cell.angle_alpha   90.00
_cell.angle_beta   90.00
_cell.angle_gamma   90.00
#
_symmetry.space_group_name_H-M   'P 1'
#
loop_
_entity.id
_entity.type
_entity.pdbx_description
1 polymer ?
#
loop_
_entity_poly.entity_id
_entity_poly.type
_entity_poly.pdbx_seq_one_letter_code
_entity_poly.pdbx_strand_id
1 'polypeptide(L)' 'MSKNEAIVNELKTTAQRKEAILGQLCIAWVGHLGQHIILFPGSSHKARTLENSEGGNIDLTAKELK' A
#
# COMPACT_ATOMS: atom_id res chain seq x y z
N MET A 1 -3.35 22.45 -6.76
CA MET A 1 -3.42 20.99 -6.64
C MET A 1 -4.81 20.61 -6.19
N SER A 2 -5.39 19.58 -6.80
CA SER A 2 -6.65 18.98 -6.34
C SER A 2 -6.45 18.39 -4.95
N LYS A 3 -7.50 18.37 -4.11
CA LYS A 3 -7.48 17.69 -2.81
C LYS A 3 -7.01 16.23 -2.94
N ASN A 4 -7.32 15.59 -4.08
CA ASN A 4 -6.91 14.22 -4.36
C ASN A 4 -5.40 14.09 -4.53
N GLU A 5 -4.74 15.05 -5.18
CA GLU A 5 -3.28 15.01 -5.38
C GLU A 5 -2.54 15.16 -4.06
N ALA A 6 -3.05 16.02 -3.15
CA ALA A 6 -2.49 16.18 -1.82
C ALA A 6 -2.50 14.86 -1.05
N ILE A 7 -3.62 14.13 -1.06
CA ILE A 7 -3.75 12.83 -0.40
C ILE A 7 -2.74 11.83 -0.99
N VAL A 8 -2.67 11.73 -2.32
CA VAL A 8 -1.73 10.81 -2.98
C VAL A 8 -0.27 11.13 -2.62
N ASN A 9 0.09 12.41 -2.49
CA ASN A 9 1.44 12.81 -2.13
C ASN A 9 1.79 12.44 -0.68
N GLU A 10 0.87 12.61 0.26
CA GLU A 10 1.07 12.17 1.66
C GLU A 10 1.23 10.65 1.77
N LEU A 11 0.43 9.89 0.99
CA LEU A 11 0.57 8.44 0.93
C LEU A 11 1.93 8.03 0.34
N LYS A 12 2.43 8.73 -0.68
CA LYS A 12 3.77 8.49 -1.23
C LYS A 12 4.86 8.73 -0.20
N THR A 13 4.77 9.82 0.57
CA THR A 13 5.72 10.10 1.66
C THR A 13 5.70 8.99 2.71
N THR A 14 4.53 8.43 3.00
CA THR A 14 4.40 7.31 3.95
C THR A 14 5.01 6.02 3.38
N ALA A 15 4.76 5.71 2.11
CA ALA A 15 5.35 4.56 1.44
C ALA A 15 6.90 4.66 1.43
N GLN A 16 7.44 5.84 1.12
CA GLN A 16 8.88 6.10 1.13
C GLN A 16 9.51 5.86 2.50
N ARG A 17 8.86 6.27 3.60
CA ARG A 17 9.35 6.01 4.97
C ARG A 17 9.42 4.52 5.31
N LYS A 18 8.66 3.68 4.61
CA LYS A 18 8.63 2.22 4.75
C LYS A 18 9.48 1.51 3.70
N GLU A 19 10.22 2.26 2.88
CA GLU A 19 10.97 1.72 1.73
C GLU A 19 10.08 0.91 0.77
N ALA A 20 8.79 1.27 0.72
CA ALA A 20 7.78 0.60 -0.07
C ALA A 20 7.33 1.46 -1.24
N ILE A 21 6.82 0.82 -2.29
CA ILE A 21 6.07 1.53 -3.31
C ILE A 21 4.63 1.79 -2.83
N LEU A 22 3.99 2.81 -3.40
CA LEU A 22 2.62 3.21 -3.01
C LEU A 22 1.62 2.04 -3.12
N GLY A 23 1.75 1.19 -4.14
CA GLY A 23 0.87 0.03 -4.32
C GLY A 23 0.96 -0.96 -3.15
N GLN A 24 2.16 -1.24 -2.67
CA GLN A 24 2.39 -2.13 -1.54
C GLN A 24 1.82 -1.54 -0.24
N LEU A 25 1.98 -0.23 -0.01
CA LEU A 25 1.38 0.45 1.14
C LEU A 25 -0.15 0.30 1.15
N CYS A 26 -0.80 0.50 0.00
CA CYS A 26 -2.25 0.33 -0.13
C CYS A 26 -2.68 -1.11 0.14
N ILE A 27 -1.93 -2.10 -0.35
CA ILE A 27 -2.19 -3.52 -0.12
C ILE A 27 -2.11 -3.82 1.38
N ALA A 28 -1.04 -3.39 2.04
CA ALA A 28 -0.89 -3.54 3.50
C ALA A 28 -2.08 -2.95 4.28
N TRP A 29 -2.52 -1.75 3.87
CA TRP A 29 -3.67 -1.09 4.49
C TRP A 29 -4.96 -1.90 4.34
N VAL A 30 -5.26 -2.41 3.15
CA VAL A 30 -6.46 -3.25 2.95
C VAL A 30 -6.36 -4.55 3.75
N GLY A 31 -5.17 -5.15 3.83
CA GLY A 31 -4.92 -6.36 4.62
C GLY A 31 -5.18 -6.15 6.11
N HIS A 32 -4.93 -4.94 6.62
CA HIS A 32 -5.22 -4.58 8.01
C HIS A 32 -6.73 -4.50 8.32
N LEU A 33 -7.61 -4.31 7.32
CA LEU A 33 -9.05 -4.10 7.56
C LEU A 33 -9.78 -5.34 8.11
N GLY A 34 -9.15 -6.52 8.14
CA GLY A 34 -9.77 -7.71 8.71
C GLY A 34 -8.88 -8.95 8.67
N GLN A 35 -9.09 -9.83 9.65
CA GLN A 35 -8.26 -11.04 9.86
C GLN A 35 -8.34 -12.07 8.72
N HIS A 36 -9.38 -12.01 7.89
CA HIS A 36 -9.64 -12.95 6.80
C HIS A 36 -9.62 -12.29 5.42
N ILE A 37 -8.96 -11.13 5.30
CA ILE A 37 -8.78 -10.47 4.01
C ILE A 37 -7.57 -11.07 3.30
N ILE A 38 -7.81 -11.68 2.14
CA ILE A 38 -6.76 -12.16 1.24
C ILE A 38 -6.74 -11.25 0.02
N LEU A 39 -5.59 -10.67 -0.28
CA LEU A 39 -5.43 -9.73 -1.39
C LEU A 39 -4.90 -10.46 -2.62
N PHE A 40 -5.55 -10.23 -3.75
CA PHE A 40 -5.09 -10.67 -5.06
C PHE A 40 -4.61 -9.46 -5.88
N PRO A 41 -3.35 -9.03 -5.71
CA PRO A 41 -2.82 -7.91 -6.46
C PRO A 41 -2.75 -8.26 -7.96
N GLY A 42 -3.60 -7.61 -8.75
CA GLY A 42 -3.64 -7.75 -10.20
C GLY A 42 -2.85 -6.66 -10.91
N SER A 43 -2.13 -7.02 -11.98
CA SER A 43 -1.52 -6.05 -12.89
C SER A 43 -1.41 -6.64 -14.30
N SER A 44 -1.49 -5.78 -15.32
CA SER A 44 -1.18 -6.15 -16.71
C SER A 44 0.31 -6.45 -16.92
N HIS A 45 1.17 -6.15 -15.94
CA HIS A 45 2.61 -6.41 -15.99
C HIS A 45 3.01 -7.39 -14.90
N LYS A 46 3.55 -8.55 -15.30
CA LYS A 46 4.00 -9.61 -14.39
C LYS A 46 4.96 -9.11 -13.30
N ALA A 47 5.92 -8.26 -13.67
CA ALA A 47 6.89 -7.70 -12.72
C ALA A 47 6.20 -6.91 -11.59
N ARG A 48 5.15 -6.14 -11.94
CA ARG A 48 4.39 -5.35 -10.95
C ARG A 48 3.47 -6.19 -10.09
N THR A 49 2.97 -7.31 -10.61
CA THR A 49 2.27 -8.30 -9.78
C THR A 49 3.19 -8.87 -8.70
N LEU A 50 4.43 -9.23 -9.06
CA LEU A 50 5.42 -9.74 -8.11
C LEU A 50 5.81 -8.68 -7.07
N GLU A 51 6.11 -7.46 -7.51
CA GLU A 51 6.41 -6.34 -6.61
C GLU A 51 5.26 -6.04 -5.64
N ASN A 52 4.01 -6.02 -6.13
CA ASN A 52 2.85 -5.74 -5.30
C ASN A 52 2.56 -6.83 -4.27
N SER A 53 2.88 -8.10 -4.56
CA SER A 53 2.69 -9.20 -3.61
C SER A 53 3.47 -9.00 -2.31
N GLU A 54 4.61 -8.31 -2.36
CA GLU A 54 5.40 -7.97 -1.17
C GLU A 54 4.69 -6.97 -0.25
N GLY A 55 3.61 -6.33 -0.70
CA GLY A 55 2.79 -5.47 0.15
C GLY A 55 2.13 -6.19 1.32
N GLY A 56 1.98 -7.52 1.24
CA GLY A 56 1.51 -8.34 2.36
C GLY A 56 2.50 -8.42 3.53
N ASN A 57 3.77 -8.06 3.31
CA ASN A 57 4.84 -8.12 4.31
C ASN A 57 5.09 -6.77 5.01
N ILE A 58 4.31 -5.74 4.68
CA ILE A 58 4.48 -4.40 5.27
C ILE A 58 3.61 -4.27 6.52
N ASP A 59 4.26 -4.05 7.65
CA ASP A 59 3.58 -3.70 8.89
C ASP A 59 3.30 -2.19 8.98
N LEU A 60 2.03 -1.85 9.20
CA LEU A 60 1.60 -0.47 9.45
C LEU A 60 1.45 -0.22 10.95
N THR A 61 1.97 0.92 11.40
CA THR A 61 1.79 1.37 12.79
C THR A 61 0.37 1.90 13.01
N ALA A 62 -0.10 1.89 14.25
CA ALA A 62 -1.42 2.45 14.60
C ALA A 62 -1.59 3.94 14.23
N LYS A 63 -0.49 4.68 14.06
CA LYS A 63 -0.52 6.07 13.59
C LYS A 63 -0.71 6.17 12.07
N GLU A 64 -0.21 5.20 11.32
CA GLU A 64 -0.33 5.16 9.85
C GLU A 64 -1.70 4.63 9.40
N LEU A 65 -2.44 4.01 10.32
CA LEU A 65 -3.79 3.48 10.11
C LEU A 65 -4.90 4.48 10.49
N LYS A 66 -4.55 5.66 11.02
CA LYS A 66 -5.46 6.72 11.46
C LYS A 66 -5.31 7.96 10.60
#